data_AF-A0A915N2R1-F1
#
_entry.id   AF-A0A915N2R1-F1
#
_cell.length_a   1.000
_cell.length_b   1.000
_cell.length_c   1.000
_cell.angle_alpha   90.00
_cell.angle_beta   90.00
_cell.angle_gamma   90.00
#
_symmetry.space_group_name_H-M   'P 1'
#
loop_
_entity.id
_entity.type
_entity.pdbx_description
1 polymer ?
#
loop_
_entity_poly.entity_id
_entity_poly.type
_entity_poly.pdbx_seq_one_letter_code
_entity_poly.pdbx_strand_id
1 'polypeptide(L)'
;MTYRSDSDVNVPYDMFEGYDKEDVKNGRINLDEIWTEKEIDSKIAKKEKLTLQFVSNCNTNSKREKYIEELKKYTEITQMDSFIAADDFATPKELIEYLKTVAADKKLYRSYFNWTKKFKRTKYAKEFWNPNCKLCTSLQPFCDLCKLAHTNKKELRINNIYAFWDGGGKCLHGYAENVLLN
;
A
#
# COMPACT_ATOMS: atom_id res chain seq x y z
N MET A 1 1.35 -16.87 -3.73
CA MET A 1 1.96 -15.53 -3.88
C MET A 1 0.90 -14.48 -3.59
N THR A 2 1.08 -13.67 -2.54
CA THR A 2 0.20 -12.50 -2.26
C THR A 2 1.01 -11.36 -1.66
N TYR A 3 0.44 -10.16 -1.58
CA TYR A 3 1.06 -8.96 -0.99
C TYR A 3 1.06 -8.93 0.54
N ARG A 4 0.40 -9.89 1.23
CA ARG A 4 0.37 -9.92 2.69
C ARG A 4 1.68 -10.46 3.26
N SER A 5 2.21 -9.77 4.27
CA SER A 5 3.43 -10.14 4.98
C SER A 5 3.38 -11.51 5.69
N ASP A 6 2.19 -12.02 5.98
CA ASP A 6 1.94 -13.33 6.60
C ASP A 6 1.66 -14.46 5.59
N SER A 7 1.88 -14.23 4.29
CA SER A 7 1.72 -15.27 3.25
C SER A 7 2.89 -16.27 3.24
N ASP A 8 2.60 -17.55 3.01
CA ASP A 8 3.62 -18.59 2.75
C ASP A 8 4.57 -18.23 1.59
N VAL A 9 4.07 -17.44 0.64
CA VAL A 9 4.87 -16.81 -0.43
C VAL A 9 4.45 -15.34 -0.53
N ASN A 10 5.14 -14.48 0.24
CA ASN A 10 4.95 -13.03 0.24
C ASN A 10 5.67 -12.39 -0.97
N VAL A 11 4.96 -11.53 -1.72
CA VAL A 11 5.47 -10.78 -2.87
C VAL A 11 4.90 -9.36 -2.82
N PRO A 12 5.49 -8.45 -2.02
CA PRO A 12 4.98 -7.09 -1.85
C PRO A 12 5.17 -6.23 -3.12
N TYR A 13 4.30 -5.22 -3.29
CA TYR A 13 4.46 -4.20 -4.33
C TYR A 13 5.47 -3.14 -3.87
N ASP A 14 6.59 -3.06 -4.60
CA ASP A 14 7.80 -2.35 -4.17
C ASP A 14 8.33 -2.85 -2.80
N MET A 15 9.65 -2.76 -2.61
CA MET A 15 10.26 -2.99 -1.30
C MET A 15 11.17 -1.82 -0.98
N PHE A 16 11.13 -1.38 0.27
CA PHE A 16 12.00 -0.33 0.78
C PHE A 16 12.99 -0.93 1.77
N GLU A 17 14.24 -0.48 1.71
CA GLU A 17 15.30 -0.86 2.65
C GLU A 17 15.79 0.38 3.40
N GLY A 18 16.16 0.19 4.67
CA GLY A 18 16.79 1.24 5.46
C GLY A 18 18.17 1.59 4.89
N TYR A 19 18.56 2.85 4.97
CA TYR A 19 19.90 3.28 4.52
C TYR A 19 20.51 4.31 5.47
N ASP A 20 21.85 4.30 5.59
CA ASP A 20 22.56 5.35 6.31
C ASP A 20 22.96 6.50 5.38
N LYS A 21 23.00 7.72 5.92
CA LYS A 21 23.57 8.89 5.23
C LYS A 21 25.07 8.74 4.99
N GLU A 22 25.76 7.93 5.80
CA GLU A 22 27.16 7.56 5.58
C GLU A 22 27.34 6.70 4.33
N ASP A 23 26.41 5.80 4.00
CA ASP A 23 26.46 5.03 2.75
C ASP A 23 26.33 5.92 1.50
N VAL A 24 25.56 7.00 1.59
CA VAL A 24 25.46 8.03 0.54
C VAL A 24 26.78 8.81 0.43
N LYS A 25 27.37 9.26 1.55
CA LYS A 25 28.67 9.95 1.56
C LYS A 25 29.81 9.07 1.01
N ASN A 26 29.77 7.78 1.32
CA ASN A 26 30.76 6.80 0.91
C ASN A 26 30.54 6.28 -0.53
N GLY A 27 29.57 6.82 -1.28
CA GLY A 27 29.30 6.45 -2.66
C GLY A 27 28.71 5.04 -2.86
N ARG A 28 28.26 4.37 -1.79
CA ARG A 28 27.64 3.04 -1.84
C ARG A 28 26.19 3.11 -2.34
N ILE A 29 25.56 4.27 -2.22
CA ILE A 29 24.19 4.54 -2.64
C ILE A 29 24.23 5.76 -3.57
N ASN A 30 23.73 5.59 -4.79
CA ASN A 30 23.65 6.67 -5.75
C ASN A 30 22.41 7.56 -5.47
N LEU A 31 22.50 8.83 -5.87
CA LEU A 31 21.44 9.83 -5.62
C LEU A 31 20.14 9.55 -6.37
N ASP A 32 20.12 8.67 -7.38
CA ASP A 32 18.92 8.21 -8.08
C ASP A 32 18.17 7.07 -7.34
N GLU A 33 18.80 6.47 -6.32
CA GLU A 33 18.16 5.46 -5.45
C GLU A 33 17.32 6.09 -4.33
N ILE A 34 17.59 7.34 -3.97
CA ILE A 34 16.96 8.07 -2.86
C ILE A 34 16.12 9.25 -3.35
N TRP A 35 15.10 9.65 -2.60
CA TRP A 35 14.36 10.88 -2.90
C TRP A 35 15.06 12.09 -2.29
N THR A 36 15.30 13.12 -3.10
CA THR A 36 15.83 14.39 -2.60
C THR A 36 14.70 15.28 -2.08
N GLU A 37 14.98 16.14 -1.09
CA GLU A 37 14.00 17.12 -0.59
C GLU A 37 13.42 18.00 -1.71
N LYS A 38 14.23 18.38 -2.71
CA LYS A 38 13.78 19.15 -3.87
C LYS A 38 12.81 18.35 -4.74
N GLU A 39 13.06 17.06 -4.93
CA GLU A 39 12.17 16.18 -5.71
C GLU A 39 10.85 15.95 -4.95
N ILE A 40 10.91 15.72 -3.64
CA ILE A 40 9.74 15.62 -2.76
C ILE A 40 8.92 16.91 -2.83
N ASP A 41 9.54 18.07 -2.66
CA ASP A 41 8.87 19.37 -2.75
C ASP A 41 8.25 19.62 -4.13
N SER A 42 8.94 19.24 -5.20
CA SER A 42 8.39 19.35 -6.57
C SER A 42 7.18 18.42 -6.81
N LYS A 43 7.08 17.31 -6.09
CA LYS A 43 5.95 16.37 -6.15
C LYS A 43 4.81 16.83 -5.25
N ILE A 44 5.10 17.30 -4.04
CA ILE A 44 4.13 17.92 -3.12
C ILE A 44 3.50 19.15 -3.78
N ALA A 45 4.28 20.02 -4.42
CA ALA A 45 3.76 21.21 -5.11
C ALA A 45 2.83 20.89 -6.29
N LYS A 46 2.89 19.67 -6.85
CA LYS A 46 2.00 19.15 -7.90
C LYS A 46 0.84 18.31 -7.35
N LYS A 47 0.77 18.08 -6.03
CA LYS A 47 -0.29 17.32 -5.36
C LYS A 47 -1.39 18.28 -4.94
N GLU A 48 -2.36 18.47 -5.83
CA GLU A 48 -3.55 19.29 -5.56
C GLU A 48 -4.64 18.52 -4.77
N LYS A 49 -4.50 17.18 -4.65
CA LYS A 49 -5.51 16.26 -4.06
C LYS A 49 -4.89 15.42 -2.92
N LEU A 50 -5.68 15.08 -1.89
CA LEU A 50 -5.20 14.83 -0.50
C LEU A 50 -5.18 13.38 0.07
N THR A 51 -6.16 12.50 -0.24
CA THR A 51 -6.42 11.27 0.60
C THR A 51 -6.10 9.88 0.00
N LEU A 52 -6.14 9.70 -1.33
CA LEU A 52 -5.97 8.45 -2.16
C LEU A 52 -6.98 7.30 -2.00
N GLN A 53 -7.17 6.59 -3.12
CA GLN A 53 -7.95 5.37 -3.22
C GLN A 53 -7.40 4.49 -4.36
N PHE A 54 -6.95 3.28 -4.02
CA PHE A 54 -6.72 2.22 -5.01
C PHE A 54 -8.02 1.43 -5.15
N VAL A 55 -8.66 1.50 -6.32
CA VAL A 55 -9.92 0.79 -6.61
C VAL A 55 -9.69 -0.23 -7.71
N SER A 56 -9.75 -1.51 -7.37
CA SER A 56 -9.74 -2.63 -8.31
C SER A 56 -11.14 -3.16 -8.63
N ASN A 57 -12.15 -2.85 -7.80
CA ASN A 57 -13.55 -3.16 -8.04
C ASN A 57 -14.43 -1.96 -7.66
N CYS A 58 -15.17 -1.42 -8.63
CA CYS A 58 -16.00 -0.22 -8.48
C CYS A 58 -17.43 -0.50 -7.98
N ASN A 59 -17.87 -1.76 -7.88
CA ASN A 59 -19.21 -2.12 -7.43
C ASN A 59 -19.11 -3.22 -6.36
N THR A 60 -19.02 -2.81 -5.09
CA THR A 60 -18.77 -3.73 -3.98
C THR A 60 -20.06 -4.14 -3.27
N ASN A 61 -20.11 -5.35 -2.71
CA ASN A 61 -21.25 -5.80 -1.88
C ASN A 61 -21.35 -5.02 -0.56
N SER A 62 -20.24 -4.43 -0.08
CA SER A 62 -20.18 -3.60 1.13
C SER A 62 -20.53 -2.13 0.89
N LYS A 63 -20.77 -1.72 -0.36
CA LYS A 63 -21.05 -0.34 -0.77
C LYS A 63 -20.01 0.69 -0.35
N ARG A 64 -18.74 0.26 -0.23
CA ARG A 64 -17.60 1.13 0.08
C ARG A 64 -17.46 2.30 -0.90
N GLU A 65 -17.90 2.13 -2.15
CA GLU A 65 -17.97 3.21 -3.13
C GLU A 65 -18.83 4.41 -2.67
N LYS A 66 -19.97 4.18 -1.99
CA LYS A 66 -20.85 5.24 -1.46
C LYS A 66 -20.21 5.99 -0.30
N TYR A 67 -19.54 5.28 0.60
CA TYR A 67 -18.78 5.89 1.70
C TYR A 67 -17.73 6.88 1.17
N ILE A 68 -17.09 6.50 0.06
CA ILE A 68 -16.12 7.34 -0.64
C ILE A 68 -16.79 8.51 -1.38
N GLU A 69 -17.98 8.33 -1.95
CA GLU A 69 -18.77 9.42 -2.55
C GLU A 69 -19.18 10.47 -1.51
N GLU A 70 -19.56 10.06 -0.30
CA GLU A 70 -19.81 10.99 0.81
C GLU A 70 -18.51 11.69 1.26
N LEU A 71 -17.41 10.96 1.44
CA LEU A 71 -16.10 11.55 1.75
C LEU A 71 -15.65 12.58 0.71
N LYS A 72 -15.86 12.32 -0.58
CA LYS A 72 -15.53 13.25 -1.68
C LYS A 72 -16.22 14.61 -1.57
N LYS A 73 -17.36 14.74 -0.88
CA LYS A 73 -18.02 16.04 -0.64
C LYS A 73 -17.20 16.96 0.27
N TYR A 74 -16.26 16.39 1.04
CA TYR A 74 -15.53 17.11 2.08
C TYR A 74 -14.00 17.03 1.94
N THR A 75 -13.47 16.21 1.02
CA THR A 75 -12.02 16.00 0.83
C THR A 75 -11.67 15.38 -0.54
N GLU A 76 -10.56 15.82 -1.16
CA GLU A 76 -10.04 15.28 -2.43
C GLU A 76 -9.00 14.16 -2.22
N ILE A 77 -8.80 13.25 -3.19
CA ILE A 77 -8.27 11.90 -2.87
C ILE A 77 -6.98 11.53 -3.68
N THR A 78 -5.78 12.05 -3.34
CA THR A 78 -4.46 11.43 -3.69
C THR A 78 -3.37 11.62 -2.62
N GLN A 79 -2.39 10.70 -2.49
CA GLN A 79 -1.59 10.53 -1.25
C GLN A 79 -0.27 9.79 -1.60
N MET A 80 0.41 9.12 -0.65
CA MET A 80 1.09 7.80 -0.82
C MET A 80 1.99 7.45 0.39
N ASP A 81 1.36 6.97 1.47
CA ASP A 81 1.88 5.95 2.39
C ASP A 81 2.97 6.30 3.45
N SER A 82 3.03 7.45 4.13
CA SER A 82 2.30 8.71 3.95
C SER A 82 0.76 8.62 3.97
N PHE A 83 0.19 7.69 4.76
CA PHE A 83 -1.27 7.51 4.86
C PHE A 83 -1.84 7.94 6.22
N ILE A 84 -3.16 8.15 6.21
CA ILE A 84 -4.01 8.40 7.37
C ILE A 84 -4.97 7.21 7.42
N ALA A 85 -4.94 6.43 8.50
CA ALA A 85 -5.84 5.29 8.65
C ALA A 85 -7.26 5.81 8.95
N ALA A 86 -8.28 5.25 8.31
CA ALA A 86 -9.66 5.71 8.51
C ALA A 86 -10.25 5.20 9.83
N ASP A 87 -9.70 4.13 10.36
CA ASP A 87 -10.03 3.42 11.59
C ASP A 87 -9.37 3.99 12.86
N ASP A 88 -8.45 4.95 12.73
CA ASP A 88 -7.91 5.75 13.84
C ASP A 88 -8.93 6.77 14.40
N PHE A 89 -10.06 6.97 13.71
CA PHE A 89 -11.08 7.99 14.04
C PHE A 89 -12.39 7.33 14.45
N ALA A 90 -13.05 7.86 15.50
CA ALA A 90 -14.28 7.28 16.01
C ALA A 90 -15.48 7.53 15.06
N THR A 91 -15.42 8.59 14.25
CA THR A 91 -16.43 8.89 13.23
C THR A 91 -15.82 9.36 11.91
N PRO A 92 -16.53 9.19 10.77
CA PRO A 92 -16.10 9.75 9.48
C PRO A 92 -15.91 11.28 9.51
N LYS A 93 -16.67 11.97 10.38
CA LYS A 93 -16.61 13.42 10.56
C LYS A 93 -15.26 13.87 11.16
N GLU A 94 -14.73 13.13 12.14
CA GLU A 94 -13.42 13.42 12.73
C GLU A 94 -12.29 13.24 11.71
N LEU A 95 -12.33 12.16 10.93
CA LEU A 95 -11.40 11.93 9.82
C LEU A 95 -11.43 13.10 8.81
N ILE A 96 -12.63 13.59 8.47
CA ILE A 96 -12.81 14.73 7.55
C ILE A 96 -12.19 16.02 8.10
N GLU A 97 -12.42 16.37 9.37
CA GLU A 97 -11.83 17.58 9.96
C GLU A 97 -10.31 17.46 10.11
N TYR A 98 -9.79 16.27 10.41
CA TYR A 98 -8.36 16.01 10.40
C TYR A 98 -7.75 16.18 9.00
N LEU A 99 -8.39 15.61 7.98
CA LEU A 99 -7.96 15.75 6.58
C LEU A 99 -7.92 17.22 6.14
N LYS A 100 -8.95 18.03 6.45
CA LYS A 100 -8.93 19.49 6.19
C LYS A 100 -7.72 20.18 6.84
N THR A 101 -7.38 19.79 8.08
CA THR A 101 -6.22 20.33 8.80
C THR A 101 -4.91 19.98 8.09
N VAL A 102 -4.75 18.72 7.67
CA VAL A 102 -3.58 18.25 6.90
C VAL A 102 -3.47 18.94 5.53
N ALA A 103 -4.60 19.25 4.87
CA ALA A 103 -4.62 19.97 3.60
C ALA A 103 -4.17 21.43 3.73
N ALA A 104 -4.56 22.10 4.81
CA ALA A 104 -4.22 23.49 5.08
C ALA A 104 -2.75 23.66 5.52
N ASP A 105 -2.23 22.75 6.36
CA ASP A 105 -0.86 22.81 6.85
C ASP A 105 0.12 22.02 5.97
N LYS A 106 0.79 22.73 5.06
CA LYS A 106 1.86 22.18 4.20
C LYS A 106 3.03 21.55 4.98
N LYS A 107 3.31 22.00 6.21
CA LYS A 107 4.38 21.45 7.06
C LYS A 107 3.93 20.11 7.66
N LEU A 108 2.67 20.01 8.08
CA LEU A 108 2.05 18.76 8.50
C LEU A 108 1.98 17.77 7.32
N TYR A 109 1.48 18.18 6.15
CA TYR A 109 1.48 17.35 4.94
C TYR A 109 2.89 16.87 4.55
N ARG A 110 3.91 17.75 4.59
CA ARG A 110 5.31 17.36 4.34
C ARG A 110 5.83 16.35 5.37
N SER A 111 5.36 16.39 6.61
CA SER A 111 5.84 15.48 7.66
C SER A 111 5.55 14.01 7.35
N TYR A 112 4.47 13.72 6.60
CA TYR A 112 4.13 12.39 6.12
C TYR A 112 5.16 11.78 5.18
N PHE A 113 6.01 12.58 4.54
CA PHE A 113 7.10 12.11 3.68
C PHE A 113 8.41 11.88 4.42
N ASN A 114 8.48 12.07 5.76
CA ASN A 114 9.73 11.92 6.52
C ASN A 114 10.36 10.52 6.44
N TRP A 115 9.61 9.48 6.07
CA TRP A 115 10.13 8.12 5.90
C TRP A 115 11.15 8.01 4.75
N THR A 116 11.05 8.84 3.71
CA THR A 116 11.99 8.85 2.57
C THR A 116 13.42 9.22 2.96
N LYS A 117 13.61 9.82 4.16
CA LYS A 117 14.91 10.15 4.76
C LYS A 117 15.61 8.97 5.43
N LYS A 118 14.89 7.87 5.62
CA LYS A 118 15.33 6.65 6.32
C LYS A 118 15.35 5.43 5.40
N PHE A 119 14.45 5.41 4.42
CA PHE A 119 14.25 4.28 3.52
C PHE A 119 14.42 4.69 2.06
N LYS A 120 15.02 3.80 1.27
CA LYS A 120 15.15 3.91 -0.19
C LYS A 120 14.41 2.77 -0.88
N ARG A 121 14.06 2.92 -2.16
CA ARG A 121 13.57 1.77 -2.94
C ARG A 121 14.71 0.78 -3.14
N THR A 122 14.46 -0.47 -2.79
CA THR A 122 15.32 -1.59 -3.17
C THR A 122 15.41 -1.68 -4.70
N LYS A 123 16.50 -2.24 -5.21
CA LYS A 123 16.64 -2.52 -6.65
C LYS A 123 15.72 -3.64 -7.13
N TYR A 124 15.10 -4.38 -6.21
CA TYR A 124 14.20 -5.50 -6.47
C TYR A 124 13.12 -5.17 -7.52
N ALA A 125 12.50 -3.99 -7.46
CA ALA A 125 11.47 -3.60 -8.43
C ALA A 125 12.00 -3.40 -9.86
N LYS A 126 13.26 -2.93 -10.02
CA LYS A 126 13.93 -2.79 -11.33
C LYS A 126 14.50 -4.13 -11.81
N GLU A 127 14.94 -4.98 -10.88
CA GLU A 127 15.63 -6.25 -11.18
C GLU A 127 14.68 -7.46 -11.25
N PHE A 128 13.42 -7.33 -10.83
CA PHE A 128 12.43 -8.43 -10.82
C PHE A 128 12.25 -9.06 -12.20
N TRP A 129 12.25 -8.24 -13.24
CA TRP A 129 12.08 -8.64 -14.64
C TRP A 129 13.42 -8.74 -15.40
N ASN A 130 14.58 -8.72 -14.72
CA ASN A 130 15.88 -8.83 -15.37
C ASN A 130 16.31 -10.32 -15.47
N PRO A 131 16.21 -10.96 -16.65
CA PRO A 131 16.55 -12.38 -16.82
C PRO A 131 18.04 -12.68 -16.61
N ASN A 132 18.90 -11.66 -16.61
CA ASN A 132 20.35 -11.79 -16.43
C ASN A 132 20.81 -11.54 -14.99
N CYS A 133 19.89 -11.34 -14.04
CA CYS A 133 20.22 -11.05 -12.65
C CYS A 133 20.71 -12.30 -11.90
N LYS A 134 22.02 -12.58 -11.97
CA LYS A 134 22.68 -13.73 -11.33
C LYS A 134 22.63 -13.74 -9.79
N LEU A 135 22.24 -12.64 -9.15
CA LEU A 135 22.19 -12.48 -7.69
C LEU A 135 20.77 -12.30 -7.14
N CYS A 136 19.75 -12.49 -7.97
CA CYS A 136 18.40 -12.05 -7.65
C CYS A 136 17.62 -12.99 -6.72
N THR A 137 17.25 -12.44 -5.57
CA THR A 137 16.10 -12.89 -4.76
C THR A 137 14.74 -12.65 -5.45
N SER A 138 14.69 -12.15 -6.69
CA SER A 138 13.44 -11.97 -7.46
C SER A 138 12.80 -13.28 -7.92
N LEU A 139 13.60 -14.32 -8.19
CA LEU A 139 13.10 -15.66 -8.46
C LEU A 139 12.74 -16.43 -7.19
N GLN A 140 13.12 -15.93 -6.01
CA GLN A 140 12.88 -16.60 -4.73
C GLN A 140 11.40 -16.97 -4.51
N PRO A 141 10.40 -16.09 -4.76
CA PRO A 141 9.00 -16.44 -4.57
C PRO A 141 8.53 -17.56 -5.51
N PHE A 142 9.04 -17.61 -6.74
CA PHE A 142 8.71 -18.68 -7.69
C PHE A 142 9.41 -19.99 -7.32
N CYS A 143 10.66 -19.94 -6.86
CA CYS A 143 11.39 -21.09 -6.32
C CYS A 143 10.74 -21.65 -5.05
N ASP A 144 10.27 -20.80 -4.15
CA ASP A 144 9.62 -21.21 -2.91
C ASP A 144 8.20 -21.73 -3.17
N LEU A 145 7.44 -21.12 -4.09
CA LEU A 145 6.18 -21.69 -4.60
C LEU A 145 6.39 -23.07 -5.25
N CYS A 146 7.45 -23.24 -6.05
CA CYS A 146 7.81 -24.51 -6.67
C CYS A 146 8.19 -25.56 -5.63
N LYS A 147 9.02 -25.22 -4.64
CA LYS A 147 9.33 -26.10 -3.50
C LYS A 147 8.05 -26.51 -2.77
N LEU A 148 7.18 -25.56 -2.41
CA LEU A 148 5.92 -25.83 -1.73
C LEU A 148 5.01 -26.76 -2.56
N ALA A 149 4.91 -26.56 -3.87
CA ALA A 149 4.14 -27.43 -4.76
C ALA A 149 4.69 -28.88 -4.80
N HIS A 150 6.00 -29.07 -4.63
CA HIS A 150 6.64 -30.38 -4.65
C HIS A 150 6.80 -31.05 -3.27
N THR A 151 6.83 -30.29 -2.18
CA THR A 151 6.88 -30.82 -0.80
C THR A 151 5.50 -31.05 -0.22
N ASN A 152 4.54 -30.18 -0.50
CA ASN A 152 3.21 -30.22 0.11
C ASN A 152 2.26 -31.13 -0.68
N LYS A 153 2.58 -32.44 -0.71
CA LYS A 153 1.84 -33.51 -1.42
C LYS A 153 0.39 -33.75 -0.96
N LYS A 154 -0.15 -32.91 -0.08
CA LYS A 154 -1.50 -33.07 0.45
C LYS A 154 -2.49 -32.58 -0.59
N GLU A 155 -3.16 -33.49 -1.30
CA GLU A 155 -4.23 -33.15 -2.25
C GLU A 155 -5.37 -32.42 -1.52
N LEU A 156 -5.34 -31.10 -1.55
CA LEU A 156 -6.38 -30.24 -1.02
C LEU A 156 -7.55 -30.20 -2.01
N ARG A 157 -8.36 -31.27 -2.01
CA ARG A 157 -9.56 -31.39 -2.85
C ARG A 157 -10.67 -30.51 -2.29
N ILE A 158 -10.74 -29.27 -2.77
CA ILE A 158 -11.81 -28.33 -2.47
C ILE A 158 -13.00 -28.64 -3.38
N ASN A 159 -13.95 -29.44 -2.89
CA ASN A 159 -15.12 -29.89 -3.66
C ASN A 159 -16.04 -28.74 -4.12
N ASN A 160 -16.03 -27.61 -3.42
CA ASN A 160 -16.73 -26.38 -3.81
C ASN A 160 -15.88 -25.17 -3.42
N ILE A 161 -15.24 -24.55 -4.41
CA ILE A 161 -14.33 -23.42 -4.20
C ILE A 161 -15.03 -22.15 -3.71
N TYR A 162 -16.29 -21.94 -4.09
CA TYR A 162 -17.09 -20.80 -3.60
C TYR A 162 -17.42 -20.97 -2.12
N ALA A 163 -17.85 -22.16 -1.69
CA ALA A 163 -18.11 -22.43 -0.27
C ALA A 163 -16.86 -22.29 0.60
N PHE A 164 -15.69 -22.69 0.09
CA PHE A 164 -14.41 -22.55 0.79
C PHE A 164 -13.92 -21.09 0.85
N TRP A 165 -13.99 -20.35 -0.26
CA TRP A 165 -13.40 -19.01 -0.38
C TRP A 165 -14.32 -17.89 0.11
N ASP A 166 -15.63 -18.03 -0.11
CA ASP A 166 -16.64 -16.99 0.16
C ASP A 166 -17.54 -17.37 1.35
N GLY A 167 -17.86 -18.66 1.52
CA GLY A 167 -18.83 -19.15 2.51
C GLY A 167 -18.45 -18.93 3.99
N GLY A 168 -17.17 -18.71 4.30
CA GLY A 168 -16.70 -18.30 5.63
C GLY A 168 -16.53 -16.78 5.80
N GLY A 169 -16.52 -16.02 4.70
CA GLY A 169 -16.34 -14.58 4.70
C GLY A 169 -17.64 -13.86 5.04
N LYS A 170 -17.80 -13.39 6.29
CA LYS A 170 -18.91 -12.51 6.67
C LYS A 170 -18.76 -11.14 5.98
N CYS A 171 -19.25 -11.03 4.76
CA CYS A 171 -19.45 -9.75 4.10
C CYS A 171 -20.35 -8.87 4.97
N LEU A 172 -19.83 -7.72 5.42
CA LEU A 172 -20.63 -6.68 6.07
C LEU A 172 -21.49 -5.99 5.01
N HIS A 173 -22.68 -6.55 4.77
CA HIS A 173 -23.68 -5.95 3.89
C HIS A 173 -24.11 -4.59 4.45
N GLY A 174 -24.18 -3.60 3.56
CA GLY A 174 -24.50 -2.22 3.93
C GLY A 174 -23.48 -1.58 4.88
N TYR A 175 -22.21 -2.01 4.88
CA TYR A 175 -21.17 -1.44 5.75
C TYR A 175 -21.10 0.09 5.64
N ALA A 176 -21.11 0.62 4.42
CA ALA A 176 -21.13 2.07 4.21
C ALA A 176 -22.37 2.73 4.81
N GLU A 177 -23.56 2.19 4.54
CA GLU A 177 -24.82 2.70 5.08
C GLU A 177 -24.85 2.66 6.62
N ASN A 178 -24.38 1.58 7.24
CA ASN A 178 -24.32 1.45 8.70
C ASN A 178 -23.31 2.40 9.36
N VAL A 179 -22.25 2.80 8.65
CA VAL A 179 -21.25 3.78 9.13
C VAL A 179 -21.69 5.23 8.87
N LEU A 180 -22.57 5.46 7.90
CA LEU A 180 -23.07 6.81 7.54
C LEU A 180 -24.36 7.21 8.27
N LEU A 181 -25.10 6.25 8.84
CA LEU A 181 -26.40 6.47 9.49
C LEU A 181 -26.35 6.46 11.03
N ASN A 182 -25.18 6.24 11.63
CA ASN A 182 -24.91 6.33 13.07
C ASN A 182 -23.97 7.52 13.36
#